data_AF-A0AAW5LFQ6-F1
#
_entry.id   AF-A0AAW5LFQ6-F1
#
_cell.length_a   1.000
_cell.length_b   1.000
_cell.length_c   1.000
_cell.angle_alpha   90.00
_cell.angle_beta   90.00
_cell.angle_gamma   90.00
#
_symmetry.space_group_name_H-M   'P 1'
#
loop_
_entity.id
_entity.type
_entity.pdbx_description
1 polymer ?
#
loop_
_entity_poly.entity_id
_entity_poly.type
_entity_poly.pdbx_seq_one_letter_code
_entity_poly.pdbx_strand_id
1 'polypeptide(L)'
;MTEEKNMMEVLFEKLDVKSKDLHDENGQSYIENLGLAMEDIYTNQRDLLEQSTLQERRKAFQFAYLSLLKEEVIQPNHQMTPDSIGFILSYLVNLFNKNKKELNIVDIASGTGHLSATINEQNQDKTLMHHLIEVDPVLQRVSIHLANFLEIPFDVYPQDAIMPLPLEEADVIVGDLPVGYYPLDERSKEMKLGFDEGHSYSHYLLLEQAVTATRPGGYVFLIVPTNIFEGEEVKQLQKYIATETEMQAFLNFPNSLFKTEQSRKSLLILQKKDPGNTKSVEVLLANIPDFKAQSQLQTFLSEVDEWMKENHSL
;
A
#
# COMPACT_ATOMS: atom_id res chain seq x y z
N MET A 1 15.50 2.87 38.75
CA MET A 1 14.09 2.71 38.39
C MET A 1 14.07 2.39 36.92
N THR A 2 13.87 1.12 36.57
CA THR A 2 13.57 0.74 35.18
C THR A 2 12.23 1.38 34.84
N GLU A 3 12.16 2.20 33.79
CA GLU A 3 10.88 2.66 33.24
C GLU A 3 10.03 1.43 32.93
N GLU A 4 8.75 1.50 33.32
CA GLU A 4 7.77 0.48 32.99
C GLU A 4 7.61 0.49 31.46
N LYS A 5 7.99 -0.61 30.78
CA LYS A 5 7.98 -0.68 29.32
C LYS A 5 6.57 -0.42 28.79
N ASN A 6 6.46 0.41 27.77
CA ASN A 6 5.20 0.60 27.05
C ASN A 6 4.80 -0.74 26.39
N MET A 7 3.51 -1.05 26.32
CA MET A 7 2.98 -2.25 25.67
C MET A 7 3.50 -2.46 24.24
N MET A 8 3.71 -1.40 23.47
CA MET A 8 4.36 -1.49 22.14
C MET A 8 5.74 -2.13 22.22
N GLU A 9 6.56 -1.75 23.21
CA GLU A 9 7.92 -2.29 23.39
C GLU A 9 7.86 -3.75 23.83
N VAL A 10 6.92 -4.08 24.72
CA VAL A 10 6.67 -5.47 25.17
C VAL A 10 6.29 -6.37 23.99
N LEU A 11 5.38 -5.92 23.14
CA LEU A 11 4.95 -6.65 21.95
C LEU A 11 6.10 -6.78 20.94
N PHE A 12 6.83 -5.69 20.69
CA PHE A 12 8.00 -5.70 19.79
C PHE A 12 9.04 -6.74 20.23
N GLU A 13 9.43 -6.73 21.51
CA GLU A 13 10.43 -7.67 22.03
C GLU A 13 9.96 -9.11 21.93
N LYS A 14 8.69 -9.38 22.23
CA LYS A 14 8.11 -10.72 22.09
C LYS A 14 8.12 -11.19 20.64
N LEU A 15 7.71 -10.34 19.71
CA LEU A 15 7.73 -10.66 18.28
C LEU A 15 9.15 -10.93 17.80
N ASP A 16 10.10 -10.03 18.10
CA ASP A 16 11.49 -10.14 17.65
C ASP A 16 12.19 -11.40 18.19
N VAL A 17 12.09 -11.64 19.50
CA VAL A 17 12.72 -12.82 20.14
C VAL A 17 12.09 -14.11 19.61
N LYS A 18 10.75 -14.21 19.61
CA LYS A 18 10.07 -15.42 19.16
C LYS A 18 10.35 -15.73 17.69
N SER A 19 10.43 -14.72 16.83
CA SER A 19 10.76 -14.91 15.41
C SER A 19 12.16 -15.48 15.21
N LYS A 20 13.13 -15.00 16.00
CA LYS A 20 14.52 -15.48 15.96
C LYS A 20 14.66 -16.89 16.54
N ASP A 21 14.01 -17.17 17.67
CA ASP A 21 13.99 -18.52 18.25
C ASP A 21 13.39 -19.53 17.26
N LEU A 22 12.27 -19.19 16.63
CA LEU A 22 11.65 -20.05 15.61
C LEU A 22 12.55 -20.25 14.39
N HIS A 23 13.24 -19.19 13.93
CA HIS A 23 14.22 -19.31 12.84
C HIS A 23 15.33 -20.32 13.19
N ASP A 24 15.89 -20.24 14.39
CA ASP A 24 16.93 -21.15 14.84
C ASP A 24 16.41 -22.60 14.98
N GLU A 25 15.14 -22.77 15.33
CA GLU A 25 14.49 -24.08 15.49
C GLU A 25 14.09 -24.73 14.15
N ASN A 26 13.52 -23.96 13.22
CA ASN A 26 12.86 -24.50 12.02
C ASN A 26 13.55 -24.14 10.68
N GLY A 27 14.47 -23.16 10.68
CA GLY A 27 15.23 -22.73 9.50
C GLY A 27 14.44 -21.95 8.44
N GLN A 28 13.17 -21.58 8.70
CA GLN A 28 12.37 -20.74 7.80
C GLN A 28 12.85 -19.28 7.84
N SER A 29 12.47 -18.46 6.86
CA SER A 29 12.87 -17.05 6.83
C SER A 29 12.37 -16.27 8.06
N TYR A 30 13.03 -15.17 8.40
CA TYR A 30 12.62 -14.38 9.57
C TYR A 30 11.24 -13.75 9.36
N ILE A 31 10.89 -13.38 8.13
CA ILE A 31 9.58 -12.83 7.80
C ILE A 31 8.45 -13.87 7.96
N GLU A 32 8.67 -15.13 7.58
CA GLU A 32 7.69 -16.20 7.79
C GLU A 32 7.51 -16.46 9.30
N ASN A 33 8.61 -16.50 10.04
CA ASN A 33 8.60 -16.68 11.50
C ASN A 33 8.00 -15.48 12.25
N LEU A 34 8.06 -14.26 11.71
CA LEU A 34 7.33 -13.11 12.25
C LEU A 34 5.81 -13.31 12.17
N GLY A 35 5.32 -13.91 11.09
CA GLY A 35 3.93 -14.35 10.99
C GLY A 35 3.55 -15.33 12.11
N LEU A 36 4.39 -16.36 12.32
CA LEU A 36 4.16 -17.35 13.38
C LEU A 36 4.25 -16.75 14.80
N ALA A 37 5.14 -15.78 15.02
CA ALA A 37 5.22 -15.06 16.30
C ALA A 37 3.95 -14.24 16.58
N MET A 38 3.37 -13.59 15.56
CA MET A 38 2.08 -12.91 15.68
C MET A 38 0.95 -13.89 16.01
N GLU A 39 0.92 -15.05 15.35
CA GLU A 39 -0.06 -16.11 15.63
C GLU A 39 0.04 -16.65 17.06
N ASP A 40 1.27 -16.85 17.57
CA ASP A 40 1.49 -17.27 18.95
C ASP A 40 0.92 -16.27 19.96
N ILE A 41 1.15 -14.97 19.74
CA ILE A 41 0.55 -13.93 20.61
C ILE A 41 -0.98 -13.95 20.50
N TYR A 42 -1.51 -14.03 19.28
CA TYR A 42 -2.95 -14.04 19.03
C TYR A 42 -3.66 -15.21 19.70
N THR A 43 -3.08 -16.41 19.63
CA THR A 43 -3.69 -17.66 20.13
C THR A 43 -3.41 -17.93 21.60
N ASN A 44 -2.19 -17.63 22.08
CA ASN A 44 -1.72 -18.07 23.40
C ASN A 44 -1.53 -16.93 24.40
N GLN A 45 -1.54 -15.66 23.97
CA GLN A 45 -1.22 -14.50 24.83
C GLN A 45 -2.25 -13.36 24.66
N ARG A 46 -3.55 -13.70 24.63
CA ARG A 46 -4.64 -12.72 24.37
C ARG A 46 -4.62 -11.49 25.28
N ASP A 47 -4.26 -11.64 26.55
CA ASP A 47 -4.16 -10.54 27.51
C ASP A 47 -3.27 -9.39 27.00
N LEU A 48 -2.23 -9.69 26.21
CA LEU A 48 -1.36 -8.67 25.61
C LEU A 48 -2.09 -7.85 24.55
N LEU A 49 -2.95 -8.51 23.75
CA LEU A 49 -3.74 -7.82 22.74
C LEU A 49 -4.81 -6.94 23.39
N GLU A 50 -5.49 -7.45 24.42
CA GLU A 50 -6.52 -6.72 25.18
C GLU A 50 -5.98 -5.48 25.90
N GLN A 51 -4.71 -5.50 26.31
CA GLN A 51 -4.03 -4.39 26.97
C GLN A 51 -3.32 -3.43 25.99
N SER A 52 -3.46 -3.66 24.68
CA SER A 52 -2.77 -2.89 23.65
C SER A 52 -3.73 -2.21 22.68
N THR A 53 -3.37 -1.02 22.25
CA THR A 53 -4.05 -0.31 21.17
C THR A 53 -3.67 -0.89 19.80
N LEU A 54 -4.51 -0.67 18.79
CA LEU A 54 -4.20 -1.01 17.39
C LEU A 54 -2.86 -0.40 16.95
N GLN A 55 -2.62 0.86 17.33
CA GLN A 55 -1.40 1.57 16.98
C GLN A 55 -0.15 0.96 17.62
N GLU A 56 -0.23 0.53 18.89
CA GLU A 56 0.89 -0.13 19.56
C GLU A 56 1.22 -1.47 18.90
N ARG A 57 0.20 -2.25 18.53
CA ARG A 57 0.37 -3.51 17.81
C ARG A 57 0.99 -3.30 16.43
N ARG A 58 0.46 -2.37 15.63
CA ARG A 58 0.99 -2.10 14.27
C ARG A 58 2.44 -1.61 14.31
N LYS A 59 2.78 -0.73 15.26
CA LYS A 59 4.16 -0.26 15.47
C LYS A 59 5.08 -1.37 15.96
N ALA A 60 4.62 -2.24 16.86
CA ALA A 60 5.38 -3.39 17.32
C ALA A 60 5.75 -4.33 16.17
N PHE A 61 4.79 -4.65 15.30
CA PHE A 61 5.05 -5.40 14.05
C PHE A 61 6.08 -4.68 13.17
N GLN A 62 5.90 -3.37 12.94
CA GLN A 62 6.82 -2.59 12.11
C GLN A 62 8.25 -2.62 12.66
N PHE A 63 8.44 -2.44 13.96
CA PHE A 63 9.77 -2.49 14.58
C PHE A 63 10.38 -3.89 14.56
N ALA A 64 9.58 -4.94 14.78
CA ALA A 64 10.04 -6.31 14.66
C ALA A 64 10.50 -6.60 13.23
N TYR A 65 9.68 -6.27 12.23
CA TYR A 65 10.03 -6.39 10.82
C TYR A 65 11.35 -5.66 10.48
N LEU A 66 11.51 -4.40 10.92
CA LEU A 66 12.73 -3.62 10.68
C LEU A 66 13.96 -4.18 11.40
N SER A 67 13.77 -4.81 12.55
CA SER A 67 14.83 -5.52 13.28
C SER A 67 15.30 -6.73 12.48
N LEU A 68 14.37 -7.57 12.01
CA LEU A 68 14.63 -8.79 11.25
C LEU A 68 15.24 -8.51 9.87
N LEU A 69 14.91 -7.38 9.24
CA LEU A 69 15.57 -6.91 8.00
C LEU A 69 17.08 -6.65 8.13
N LYS A 70 17.62 -6.57 9.36
CA LYS A 70 19.08 -6.48 9.56
C LYS A 70 19.76 -7.84 9.46
N GLU A 71 19.01 -8.91 9.69
CA GLU A 71 19.47 -10.30 9.64
C GLU A 71 19.23 -10.93 8.26
N GLU A 72 18.24 -10.45 7.50
CA GLU A 72 17.85 -11.00 6.20
C GLU A 72 17.72 -9.92 5.11
N VAL A 73 18.26 -10.21 3.92
CA VAL A 73 18.14 -9.35 2.75
C VAL A 73 16.84 -9.65 2.00
N ILE A 74 15.86 -8.76 2.14
CA ILE A 74 14.59 -8.83 1.39
C ILE A 74 14.69 -8.01 0.11
N GLN A 75 14.27 -8.61 -1.01
CA GLN A 75 14.22 -7.93 -2.30
C GLN A 75 13.32 -6.69 -2.25
N PRO A 76 13.64 -5.60 -2.96
CA PRO A 76 12.89 -4.34 -2.88
C PRO A 76 11.38 -4.47 -3.12
N ASN A 77 10.95 -5.34 -4.05
CA ASN A 77 9.54 -5.56 -4.36
C ASN A 77 8.77 -6.33 -3.27
N HIS A 78 9.47 -6.92 -2.29
CA HIS A 78 8.87 -7.63 -1.15
C HIS A 78 9.00 -6.84 0.16
N GLN A 79 9.49 -5.59 0.09
CA GLN A 79 9.61 -4.75 1.28
C GLN A 79 8.26 -4.14 1.65
N MET A 80 7.99 -4.10 2.96
CA MET A 80 6.84 -3.40 3.52
C MET A 80 6.89 -1.91 3.18
N THR A 81 5.74 -1.34 2.80
CA THR A 81 5.55 0.11 2.66
C THR A 81 5.69 0.79 4.02
N PRO A 82 6.65 1.72 4.22
CA PRO A 82 6.83 2.38 5.51
C PRO A 82 5.65 3.28 5.92
N ASP A 83 5.42 3.43 7.23
CA ASP A 83 4.42 4.33 7.83
C ASP A 83 4.41 5.72 7.22
N SER A 84 5.59 6.26 6.93
CA SER A 84 5.73 7.61 6.43
C SER A 84 5.05 7.81 5.07
N ILE A 85 5.08 6.78 4.21
CA ILE A 85 4.34 6.73 2.96
C ILE A 85 2.87 6.41 3.24
N GLY A 86 2.60 5.43 4.10
CA GLY A 86 1.24 4.99 4.43
C GLY A 86 0.37 6.09 5.03
N PHE A 87 0.91 6.97 5.88
CA PHE A 87 0.17 8.09 6.48
C PHE A 87 -0.22 9.16 5.46
N ILE A 88 0.68 9.53 4.54
CA ILE A 88 0.36 10.47 3.46
C ILE A 88 -0.72 9.88 2.56
N LEU A 89 -0.54 8.62 2.13
CA LEU A 89 -1.51 7.95 1.27
C LEU A 89 -2.87 7.86 1.97
N SER A 90 -2.90 7.49 3.25
CA SER A 90 -4.13 7.39 4.03
C SER A 90 -4.85 8.73 4.20
N TYR A 91 -4.11 9.81 4.46
CA TYR A 91 -4.66 11.17 4.48
C TYR A 91 -5.33 11.52 3.14
N LEU A 92 -4.68 11.22 2.02
CA LEU A 92 -5.23 11.48 0.69
C LEU A 92 -6.45 10.59 0.39
N VAL A 93 -6.41 9.30 0.74
CA VAL A 93 -7.59 8.41 0.62
C VAL A 93 -8.79 8.99 1.38
N ASN A 94 -8.58 9.49 2.60
CA ASN A 94 -9.63 10.13 3.39
C ASN A 94 -10.12 11.42 2.71
N LEU A 95 -9.20 12.27 2.26
CA LEU A 95 -9.51 13.58 1.66
C LEU A 95 -10.38 13.45 0.41
N PHE A 96 -10.02 12.54 -0.51
CA PHE A 96 -10.78 12.27 -1.73
C PHE A 96 -12.12 11.55 -1.49
N ASN A 97 -12.30 10.95 -0.30
CA ASN A 97 -13.50 10.20 0.06
C ASN A 97 -14.19 10.74 1.33
N LYS A 98 -14.00 12.03 1.64
CA LYS A 98 -14.44 12.64 2.90
C LYS A 98 -15.93 12.44 3.19
N ASN A 99 -16.75 12.50 2.14
CA ASN A 99 -18.21 12.39 2.22
C ASN A 99 -18.73 10.95 2.30
N LYS A 100 -17.87 9.93 2.21
CA LYS A 100 -18.24 8.51 2.33
C LYS A 100 -18.02 7.98 3.75
N LYS A 101 -18.99 7.24 4.28
CA LYS A 101 -18.90 6.55 5.58
C LYS A 101 -18.48 5.09 5.48
N GLU A 102 -18.66 4.51 4.32
CA GLU A 102 -18.30 3.12 4.01
C GLU A 102 -17.43 3.13 2.75
N LEU A 103 -16.38 2.31 2.74
CA LEU A 103 -15.46 2.18 1.61
C LEU A 103 -15.06 0.72 1.41
N ASN A 104 -15.21 0.23 0.18
CA ASN A 104 -14.56 -1.00 -0.28
C ASN A 104 -13.18 -0.65 -0.84
N ILE A 105 -12.12 -1.08 -0.15
CA ILE A 105 -10.73 -0.80 -0.47
C ILE A 105 -10.03 -2.08 -0.93
N VAL A 106 -9.45 -2.05 -2.11
CA VAL A 106 -8.59 -3.13 -2.61
C VAL A 106 -7.13 -2.69 -2.56
N ASP A 107 -6.28 -3.49 -1.93
CA ASP A 107 -4.83 -3.36 -2.02
C ASP A 107 -4.30 -4.40 -3.03
N ILE A 108 -3.95 -3.93 -4.22
CA ILE A 108 -3.74 -4.79 -5.40
C ILE A 108 -2.37 -5.49 -5.42
N ALA A 109 -1.47 -5.11 -4.53
CA ALA A 109 -0.15 -5.70 -4.32
C ALA A 109 0.21 -5.56 -2.83
N SER A 110 -0.57 -6.24 -1.99
CA SER A 110 -0.68 -5.92 -0.56
C SER A 110 0.54 -6.25 0.27
N GLY A 111 1.43 -7.12 -0.20
CA GLY A 111 2.60 -7.59 0.55
C GLY A 111 2.19 -8.14 1.91
N THR A 112 2.77 -7.58 2.98
CA THR A 112 2.45 -7.98 4.35
C THR A 112 1.11 -7.42 4.86
N GLY A 113 0.40 -6.60 4.09
CA GLY A 113 -0.85 -5.92 4.49
C GLY A 113 -0.65 -4.68 5.37
N HIS A 114 0.58 -4.24 5.60
CA HIS A 114 0.88 -3.11 6.50
C HIS A 114 0.38 -1.76 5.98
N LEU A 115 0.40 -1.53 4.66
CA LEU A 115 -0.19 -0.33 4.05
C LEU A 115 -1.69 -0.26 4.35
N SER A 116 -2.41 -1.35 4.09
CA SER A 116 -3.84 -1.50 4.41
C SER A 116 -4.12 -1.31 5.91
N ALA A 117 -3.29 -1.87 6.79
CA ALA A 117 -3.41 -1.65 8.24
C ALA A 117 -3.21 -0.19 8.64
N THR A 118 -2.28 0.51 7.99
CA THR A 118 -2.04 1.94 8.21
C THR A 118 -3.23 2.78 7.74
N ILE A 119 -3.84 2.44 6.60
CA ILE A 119 -5.06 3.09 6.11
C ILE A 119 -6.19 2.91 7.13
N ASN A 120 -6.39 1.68 7.62
CA ASN A 120 -7.40 1.37 8.62
C ASN A 120 -7.20 2.15 9.93
N GLU A 121 -5.97 2.21 10.47
CA GLU A 121 -5.68 2.97 11.70
C GLU A 121 -6.05 4.45 11.58
N GLN A 122 -5.84 5.06 10.41
CA GLN A 122 -6.01 6.49 10.21
C GLN A 122 -7.44 6.92 9.83
N ASN A 123 -8.33 5.97 9.56
CA ASN A 123 -9.69 6.23 9.08
C ASN A 123 -10.76 5.60 9.99
N GLN A 124 -10.57 5.70 11.32
CA GLN A 124 -11.46 5.08 12.32
C GLN A 124 -12.90 5.65 12.32
N ASP A 125 -13.16 6.77 11.66
CA ASP A 125 -14.49 7.35 11.52
C ASP A 125 -15.31 6.79 10.33
N LYS A 126 -14.72 5.82 9.61
CA LYS A 126 -15.32 5.10 8.46
C LYS A 126 -15.37 3.60 8.74
N THR A 127 -16.32 2.93 8.11
CA THR A 127 -16.32 1.47 8.00
C THR A 127 -15.57 1.08 6.74
N LEU A 128 -14.48 0.36 6.87
CA LEU A 128 -13.65 -0.06 5.74
C LEU A 128 -13.74 -1.56 5.55
N MET A 129 -14.06 -1.99 4.33
CA MET A 129 -13.93 -3.37 3.89
C MET A 129 -12.65 -3.48 3.07
N HIS A 130 -11.70 -4.27 3.54
CA HIS A 130 -10.37 -4.39 2.96
C HIS A 130 -10.21 -5.73 2.25
N HIS A 131 -9.82 -5.66 0.98
CA HIS A 131 -9.46 -6.82 0.16
C HIS A 131 -7.99 -6.73 -0.21
N LEU A 132 -7.18 -7.68 0.26
CA LEU A 132 -5.73 -7.69 0.07
C LEU A 132 -5.38 -8.76 -0.96
N ILE A 133 -4.76 -8.37 -2.06
CA ILE A 133 -4.35 -9.28 -3.13
C ILE A 133 -2.84 -9.45 -3.07
N GLU A 134 -2.37 -10.69 -3.03
CA GLU A 134 -0.95 -11.01 -2.98
C GLU A 134 -0.67 -12.35 -3.66
N VAL A 135 0.38 -12.39 -4.47
CA VAL A 135 0.80 -13.58 -5.22
C VAL A 135 1.87 -14.37 -4.47
N ASP A 136 2.69 -13.69 -3.65
CA ASP A 136 3.72 -14.33 -2.84
C ASP A 136 3.07 -15.05 -1.63
N PRO A 137 3.23 -16.38 -1.52
CA PRO A 137 2.57 -17.16 -0.47
C PRO A 137 3.11 -16.87 0.93
N VAL A 138 4.36 -16.37 1.07
CA VAL A 138 4.92 -16.01 2.38
C VAL A 138 4.31 -14.69 2.84
N LEU A 139 4.35 -13.66 1.99
CA LEU A 139 3.78 -12.34 2.31
C LEU A 139 2.27 -12.44 2.60
N GLN A 140 1.55 -13.25 1.83
CA GLN A 140 0.14 -13.51 2.04
C GLN A 140 -0.15 -14.19 3.38
N ARG A 141 0.65 -15.18 3.80
CA ARG A 141 0.49 -15.79 5.14
C ARG A 141 0.78 -14.79 6.25
N VAL A 142 1.81 -13.97 6.06
CA VAL A 142 2.15 -12.90 7.01
C VAL A 142 1.03 -11.88 7.11
N SER A 143 0.36 -11.53 6.00
CA SER A 143 -0.78 -10.60 6.03
C SER A 143 -1.99 -11.17 6.78
N ILE A 144 -2.24 -12.47 6.70
CA ILE A 144 -3.28 -13.16 7.50
C ILE A 144 -2.94 -13.09 8.99
N HIS A 145 -1.71 -13.42 9.37
CA HIS A 145 -1.28 -13.33 10.77
C HIS A 145 -1.30 -11.89 11.28
N LEU A 146 -0.93 -10.91 10.45
CA LEU A 146 -1.04 -9.50 10.78
C LEU A 146 -2.51 -9.09 10.99
N ALA A 147 -3.43 -9.52 10.12
CA ALA A 147 -4.86 -9.26 10.26
C ALA A 147 -5.41 -9.75 11.60
N ASN A 148 -5.08 -11.00 11.98
CA ASN A 148 -5.48 -11.58 13.26
C ASN A 148 -4.88 -10.82 14.45
N PHE A 149 -3.58 -10.55 14.40
CA PHE A 149 -2.87 -9.84 15.46
C PHE A 149 -3.39 -8.41 15.68
N LEU A 150 -3.70 -7.69 14.59
CA LEU A 150 -4.28 -6.36 14.63
C LEU A 150 -5.80 -6.35 14.86
N GLU A 151 -6.46 -7.52 14.77
CA GLU A 151 -7.92 -7.68 14.79
C GLU A 151 -8.64 -6.82 13.74
N ILE A 152 -8.06 -6.75 12.53
CA ILE A 152 -8.69 -6.08 11.39
C ILE A 152 -9.26 -7.16 10.46
N PRO A 153 -10.55 -7.07 10.05
CA PRO A 153 -11.17 -8.06 9.17
C PRO A 153 -10.72 -7.85 7.72
N PHE A 154 -9.52 -8.33 7.39
CA PHE A 154 -9.00 -8.36 6.03
C PHE A 154 -9.45 -9.62 5.30
N ASP A 155 -10.00 -9.44 4.09
CA ASP A 155 -10.18 -10.52 3.14
C ASP A 155 -8.90 -10.65 2.30
N VAL A 156 -8.16 -11.74 2.48
CA VAL A 156 -6.88 -11.96 1.81
C VAL A 156 -7.03 -12.95 0.65
N TYR A 157 -6.61 -12.55 -0.55
CA TYR A 157 -6.72 -13.29 -1.80
C TYR A 157 -5.34 -13.72 -2.32
N PRO A 158 -4.97 -15.02 -2.20
CA PRO A 158 -3.75 -15.58 -2.78
C PRO A 158 -3.87 -15.73 -4.29
N GLN A 159 -3.56 -14.68 -5.03
CA GLN A 159 -3.64 -14.75 -6.49
C GLN A 159 -2.75 -13.71 -7.15
N ASP A 160 -2.44 -13.99 -8.40
CA ASP A 160 -1.90 -13.01 -9.32
C ASP A 160 -2.96 -11.93 -9.62
N ALA A 161 -2.69 -10.69 -9.21
CA ALA A 161 -3.60 -9.58 -9.42
C ALA A 161 -3.81 -9.22 -10.90
N ILE A 162 -2.94 -9.64 -11.82
CA ILE A 162 -3.13 -9.41 -13.27
C ILE A 162 -4.23 -10.33 -13.84
N MET A 163 -4.58 -11.40 -13.14
CA MET A 163 -5.71 -12.27 -13.46
C MET A 163 -7.06 -11.64 -13.03
N PRO A 164 -8.20 -12.14 -13.54
CA PRO A 164 -9.51 -11.61 -13.15
C PRO A 164 -9.77 -11.60 -11.62
N LEU A 165 -10.21 -10.44 -11.14
CA LEU A 165 -10.66 -10.12 -9.77
C LEU A 165 -11.76 -11.05 -9.23
N PRO A 166 -11.67 -11.80 -8.10
CA PRO A 166 -12.82 -12.50 -7.51
C PRO A 166 -13.63 -11.57 -6.58
N LEU A 167 -13.72 -10.29 -6.91
CA LEU A 167 -14.37 -9.25 -6.12
C LEU A 167 -15.17 -8.29 -7.01
N GLU A 168 -16.20 -7.66 -6.43
CA GLU A 168 -16.96 -6.60 -7.09
C GLU A 168 -16.12 -5.31 -7.26
N GLU A 169 -16.63 -4.33 -8.00
CA GLU A 169 -15.91 -3.08 -8.21
C GLU A 169 -15.61 -2.34 -6.88
N ALA A 170 -14.38 -1.86 -6.73
CA ALA A 170 -13.91 -1.18 -5.53
C ALA A 170 -14.21 0.33 -5.55
N ASP A 171 -14.42 0.93 -4.37
CA ASP A 171 -14.48 2.40 -4.23
C ASP A 171 -13.09 3.03 -4.44
N VAL A 172 -12.09 2.38 -3.86
CA VAL A 172 -10.71 2.82 -3.82
C VAL A 172 -9.80 1.63 -4.06
N ILE A 173 -8.85 1.77 -4.99
CA ILE A 173 -7.75 0.82 -5.12
C ILE A 173 -6.46 1.50 -4.69
N VAL A 174 -5.67 0.82 -3.87
CA VAL A 174 -4.35 1.23 -3.42
C VAL A 174 -3.31 0.18 -3.80
N GLY A 175 -2.03 0.55 -3.79
CA GLY A 175 -0.96 -0.43 -3.87
C GLY A 175 0.42 0.20 -3.98
N ASP A 176 1.42 -0.44 -3.40
CA ASP A 176 2.82 -0.17 -3.72
C ASP A 176 3.29 -1.16 -4.80
N LEU A 177 3.40 -0.68 -6.03
CA LEU A 177 3.53 -1.59 -7.17
C LEU A 177 4.95 -2.17 -7.28
N PRO A 178 5.08 -3.49 -7.49
CA PRO A 178 6.37 -4.10 -7.81
C PRO A 178 6.87 -3.62 -9.18
N VAL A 179 8.17 -3.34 -9.25
CA VAL A 179 8.82 -2.84 -10.46
C VAL A 179 9.60 -3.97 -11.11
N GLY A 180 9.32 -4.25 -12.38
CA GLY A 180 9.93 -5.35 -13.11
C GLY A 180 9.05 -5.85 -14.25
N TYR A 181 9.41 -7.01 -14.76
CA TYR A 181 8.73 -7.70 -15.86
C TYR A 181 7.73 -8.72 -15.32
N TYR A 182 6.56 -8.77 -15.95
CA TYR A 182 5.56 -9.79 -15.68
C TYR A 182 5.87 -11.06 -16.51
N PRO A 183 5.87 -12.26 -15.90
CA PRO A 183 6.37 -13.45 -16.56
C PRO A 183 5.38 -14.13 -17.53
N LEU A 184 4.09 -13.78 -17.51
CA LEU A 184 3.06 -14.45 -18.32
C LEU A 184 2.65 -13.60 -19.53
N ASP A 185 3.42 -13.70 -20.61
CA ASP A 185 3.24 -12.87 -21.80
C ASP A 185 1.84 -12.99 -22.43
N GLU A 186 1.31 -14.21 -22.53
CA GLU A 186 0.01 -14.47 -23.14
C GLU A 186 -1.12 -13.71 -22.44
N ARG A 187 -1.07 -13.61 -21.11
CA ARG A 187 -2.03 -12.81 -20.34
C ARG A 187 -1.79 -11.32 -20.57
N SER A 188 -0.54 -10.87 -20.56
CA SER A 188 -0.23 -9.45 -20.74
C SER A 188 -0.69 -8.91 -22.10
N LYS A 189 -0.57 -9.68 -23.18
CA LYS A 189 -0.99 -9.29 -24.54
C LYS A 189 -2.50 -9.07 -24.69
N GLU A 190 -3.30 -9.59 -23.76
CA GLU A 190 -4.75 -9.33 -23.73
C GLU A 190 -5.09 -7.97 -23.11
N MET A 191 -4.14 -7.33 -22.44
CA MET A 191 -4.31 -6.07 -21.72
C MET A 191 -3.91 -4.87 -22.60
N LYS A 192 -4.53 -3.71 -22.39
CA LYS A 192 -4.29 -2.48 -23.15
C LYS A 192 -2.87 -1.94 -22.96
N LEU A 193 -2.25 -2.20 -21.82
CA LEU A 193 -0.87 -1.87 -21.46
C LEU A 193 0.10 -3.05 -21.60
N GLY A 194 -0.33 -4.15 -22.22
CA GLY A 194 0.54 -5.22 -22.66
C GLY A 194 1.43 -4.78 -23.81
N PHE A 195 2.67 -5.25 -23.84
CA PHE A 195 3.61 -5.03 -24.93
C PHE A 195 3.42 -6.07 -26.03
N ASP A 196 3.58 -5.65 -27.29
CA ASP A 196 3.48 -6.53 -28.44
C ASP A 196 4.67 -7.52 -28.51
N GLU A 197 5.86 -7.07 -28.08
CA GLU A 197 7.09 -7.84 -28.05
C GLU A 197 7.77 -7.78 -26.66
N GLY A 198 8.38 -8.90 -26.25
CA GLY A 198 9.06 -9.01 -24.96
C GLY A 198 8.11 -9.11 -23.77
N HIS A 199 8.67 -9.00 -22.57
CA HIS A 199 7.89 -9.03 -21.33
C HIS A 199 7.31 -7.65 -21.02
N SER A 200 6.02 -7.61 -20.69
CA SER A 200 5.34 -6.41 -20.23
C SER A 200 5.77 -6.00 -18.82
N TYR A 201 5.71 -4.71 -18.51
CA TYR A 201 6.01 -4.22 -17.16
C TYR A 201 4.88 -4.52 -16.16
N SER A 202 5.20 -5.19 -15.05
CA SER A 202 4.22 -5.53 -14.01
C SER A 202 3.47 -4.32 -13.47
N HIS A 203 4.17 -3.21 -13.22
CA HIS A 203 3.59 -1.97 -12.70
C HIS A 203 2.67 -1.26 -13.72
N TYR A 204 2.83 -1.51 -15.02
CA TYR A 204 1.89 -1.01 -16.04
C TYR A 204 0.61 -1.86 -16.02
N LEU A 205 0.76 -3.19 -16.04
CA LEU A 205 -0.38 -4.11 -16.03
C LEU A 205 -1.21 -3.98 -14.74
N LEU A 206 -0.56 -3.82 -13.58
CA LEU A 206 -1.24 -3.60 -12.30
C LEU A 206 -1.96 -2.25 -12.25
N LEU A 207 -1.43 -1.21 -12.89
CA LEU A 207 -2.15 0.06 -13.03
C LEU A 207 -3.41 -0.11 -13.87
N GLU A 208 -3.33 -0.80 -15.01
CA GLU A 208 -4.52 -1.10 -15.82
C GLU A 208 -5.54 -1.90 -15.03
N GLN A 209 -5.10 -2.93 -14.31
CA GLN A 209 -5.99 -3.75 -13.49
C GLN A 209 -6.64 -2.93 -12.37
N ALA A 210 -5.88 -2.06 -11.70
CA ALA A 210 -6.40 -1.19 -10.66
C ALA A 210 -7.49 -0.26 -11.21
N VAL A 211 -7.28 0.36 -12.38
CA VAL A 211 -8.31 1.15 -13.03
C VAL A 211 -9.51 0.29 -13.44
N THR A 212 -9.28 -0.92 -13.94
CA THR A 212 -10.34 -1.84 -14.38
C THR A 212 -11.25 -2.24 -13.22
N ALA A 213 -10.68 -2.64 -12.09
CA ALA A 213 -11.40 -3.10 -10.90
C ALA A 213 -12.01 -1.96 -10.05
N THR A 214 -11.67 -0.70 -10.33
CA THR A 214 -12.29 0.46 -9.66
C THR A 214 -13.67 0.72 -10.25
N ARG A 215 -14.66 1.10 -9.45
CA ARG A 215 -15.97 1.50 -9.96
C ARG A 215 -15.92 2.83 -10.72
N PRO A 216 -16.83 3.13 -11.67
CA PRO A 216 -16.90 4.44 -12.30
C PRO A 216 -16.91 5.59 -11.28
N GLY A 217 -16.04 6.59 -11.49
CA GLY A 217 -15.87 7.73 -10.58
C GLY A 217 -15.10 7.44 -9.29
N GLY A 218 -14.73 6.18 -9.03
CA GLY A 218 -13.84 5.77 -7.93
C GLY A 218 -12.38 6.17 -8.17
N TYR A 219 -11.56 5.99 -7.15
CA TYR A 219 -10.18 6.49 -7.14
C TYR A 219 -9.13 5.38 -7.01
N VAL A 220 -7.97 5.61 -7.62
CA VAL A 220 -6.82 4.72 -7.58
C VAL A 220 -5.62 5.50 -7.04
N PHE A 221 -4.94 4.95 -6.04
CA PHE A 221 -3.76 5.53 -5.38
C PHE A 221 -2.58 4.55 -5.46
N LEU A 222 -1.70 4.75 -6.43
CA LEU A 222 -0.60 3.81 -6.69
C LEU A 222 0.73 4.47 -6.36
N ILE A 223 1.54 3.78 -5.55
CA ILE A 223 2.95 4.12 -5.39
C ILE A 223 3.69 3.46 -6.55
N VAL A 224 4.29 4.29 -7.38
CA VAL A 224 4.90 3.89 -8.67
C VAL A 224 6.33 4.44 -8.78
N PRO A 225 7.19 3.92 -9.66
CA PRO A 225 8.47 4.55 -9.96
C PRO A 225 8.29 6.02 -10.38
N THR A 226 9.13 6.92 -9.90
CA THR A 226 9.05 8.34 -10.28
C THR A 226 9.22 8.54 -11.79
N ASN A 227 10.01 7.69 -12.44
CA ASN A 227 10.26 7.69 -13.88
C ASN A 227 9.25 6.86 -14.68
N ILE A 228 8.07 6.54 -14.13
CA ILE A 228 7.03 5.75 -14.84
C ILE A 228 6.63 6.37 -16.18
N PHE A 229 6.74 7.70 -16.30
CA PHE A 229 6.47 8.47 -17.53
C PHE A 229 7.71 8.73 -18.39
N GLU A 230 8.72 7.86 -18.31
CA GLU A 230 9.92 7.88 -19.14
C GLU A 230 10.06 6.55 -19.90
N GLY A 231 10.92 6.53 -20.92
CA GLY A 231 11.18 5.33 -21.72
C GLY A 231 10.32 5.20 -22.98
N GLU A 232 10.41 4.03 -23.62
CA GLU A 232 9.85 3.80 -24.96
C GLU A 232 8.32 3.63 -24.93
N GLU A 233 7.80 2.96 -23.91
CA GLU A 233 6.38 2.59 -23.79
C GLU A 233 5.49 3.67 -23.13
N VAL A 234 6.06 4.83 -22.81
CA VAL A 234 5.35 5.92 -22.14
C VAL A 234 4.11 6.40 -22.90
N LYS A 235 4.14 6.38 -24.24
CA LYS A 235 3.02 6.84 -25.06
C LYS A 235 1.78 5.95 -24.89
N GLN A 236 1.97 4.64 -24.74
CA GLN A 236 0.90 3.69 -24.48
C GLN A 236 0.26 3.98 -23.12
N LEU A 237 1.09 4.16 -22.08
CA LEU A 237 0.63 4.49 -20.73
C LEU A 237 -0.13 5.82 -20.68
N GLN A 238 0.43 6.89 -21.24
CA GLN A 238 -0.21 8.21 -21.27
C GLN A 238 -1.56 8.16 -22.00
N LYS A 239 -1.63 7.45 -23.12
CA LYS A 239 -2.88 7.27 -23.86
C LYS A 239 -3.92 6.51 -23.04
N TYR A 240 -3.52 5.45 -22.35
CA TYR A 240 -4.41 4.68 -21.47
C TYR A 240 -4.97 5.56 -20.35
N ILE A 241 -4.10 6.23 -19.59
CA ILE A 241 -4.49 7.11 -18.48
C ILE A 241 -5.43 8.21 -18.99
N ALA A 242 -5.08 8.90 -20.08
CA ALA A 242 -5.91 9.96 -20.64
C ALA A 242 -7.25 9.45 -21.19
N THR A 243 -7.35 8.19 -21.60
CA THR A 243 -8.58 7.61 -22.15
C THR A 243 -9.51 7.12 -21.04
N GLU A 244 -8.98 6.36 -20.08
CA GLU A 244 -9.77 5.62 -19.08
C GLU A 244 -9.94 6.38 -17.77
N THR A 245 -9.11 7.40 -17.51
CA THR A 245 -9.07 8.09 -16.22
C THR A 245 -8.96 9.60 -16.37
N GLU A 246 -9.24 10.30 -15.27
CA GLU A 246 -8.79 11.67 -15.04
C GLU A 246 -7.64 11.63 -14.01
N MET A 247 -6.44 12.07 -14.41
CA MET A 247 -5.32 12.15 -13.48
C MET A 247 -5.56 13.27 -12.47
N GLN A 248 -5.53 12.95 -11.18
CA GLN A 248 -5.78 13.91 -10.11
C GLN A 248 -4.47 14.52 -9.62
N ALA A 249 -3.48 13.66 -9.34
CA ALA A 249 -2.20 14.11 -8.82
C ALA A 249 -1.06 13.16 -9.19
N PHE A 250 0.15 13.72 -9.27
CA PHE A 250 1.40 12.98 -9.29
C PHE A 250 2.37 13.65 -8.31
N LEU A 251 2.57 12.98 -7.17
CA LEU A 251 3.28 13.54 -6.01
C LEU A 251 4.58 12.78 -5.78
N ASN A 252 5.72 13.45 -5.94
CA ASN A 252 7.02 12.82 -5.70
C ASN A 252 7.27 12.70 -4.18
N PHE A 253 7.61 11.50 -3.71
CA PHE A 253 8.01 11.32 -2.33
C PHE A 253 9.39 11.93 -2.06
N PRO A 254 9.72 12.30 -0.80
CA PRO A 254 11.01 12.87 -0.46
C PRO A 254 12.17 11.92 -0.81
N ASN A 255 13.22 12.47 -1.40
CA ASN A 255 14.43 11.71 -1.77
C ASN A 255 15.06 10.97 -0.58
N SER A 256 14.89 11.48 0.63
CA SER A 256 15.44 10.91 1.87
C SER A 256 14.84 9.56 2.26
N LEU A 257 13.71 9.17 1.66
CA LEU A 257 13.10 7.85 1.89
C LEU A 257 13.80 6.72 1.13
N PHE A 258 14.56 7.05 0.09
CA PHE A 258 15.08 6.07 -0.85
C PHE A 258 16.61 6.06 -0.85
N LYS A 259 17.21 4.88 -0.87
CA LYS A 259 18.67 4.71 -0.87
C LYS A 259 19.32 5.17 -2.17
N THR A 260 18.59 5.06 -3.29
CA THR A 260 19.09 5.35 -4.64
C THR A 260 18.08 6.17 -5.44
N GLU A 261 18.56 6.85 -6.48
CA GLU A 261 17.70 7.61 -7.38
C GLU A 261 16.73 6.72 -8.17
N GLN A 262 17.18 5.54 -8.59
CA GLN A 262 16.36 4.57 -9.33
C GLN A 262 15.25 3.95 -8.48
N SER A 263 15.40 3.96 -7.15
CA SER A 263 14.38 3.48 -6.22
C SER A 263 13.35 4.55 -5.84
N ARG A 264 13.46 5.79 -6.35
CA ARG A 264 12.50 6.85 -6.03
C ARG A 264 11.12 6.48 -6.54
N LYS A 265 10.14 6.66 -5.65
CA LYS A 265 8.74 6.44 -5.96
C LYS A 265 7.96 7.74 -5.89
N SER A 266 6.83 7.76 -6.55
CA SER A 266 5.84 8.82 -6.54
C SER A 266 4.46 8.23 -6.27
N LEU A 267 3.55 9.01 -5.72
CA LEU A 267 2.15 8.66 -5.60
C LEU A 267 1.40 9.17 -6.83
N LEU A 268 0.83 8.25 -7.61
CA LEU A 268 -0.06 8.53 -8.73
C LEU A 268 -1.51 8.36 -8.26
N ILE A 269 -2.31 9.42 -8.42
CA ILE A 269 -3.74 9.42 -8.09
C ILE A 269 -4.55 9.57 -9.37
N LEU A 270 -5.41 8.59 -9.65
CA LEU A 270 -6.29 8.56 -10.82
C LEU A 270 -7.74 8.46 -10.36
N GLN A 271 -8.65 9.10 -11.09
CA GLN A 271 -10.08 8.85 -10.98
C GLN A 271 -10.53 8.06 -12.21
N LYS A 272 -11.17 6.90 -12.03
CA LYS A 272 -11.77 6.17 -13.17
C LYS A 272 -12.88 7.02 -13.77
N LYS A 273 -12.89 7.18 -15.09
CA LYS A 273 -13.92 7.98 -15.76
C LYS A 273 -15.30 7.34 -15.60
N ASP A 274 -16.25 8.17 -15.20
CA ASP A 274 -17.69 7.95 -15.24
C ASP A 274 -18.30 8.86 -16.32
N PRO A 275 -18.75 8.29 -17.46
CA PRO A 275 -19.23 9.07 -18.59
C PRO A 275 -20.30 10.11 -18.22
N GLY A 276 -19.97 11.39 -18.44
CA GLY A 276 -20.87 12.52 -18.16
C GLY A 276 -20.81 13.05 -16.73
N ASN A 277 -20.12 12.35 -15.80
CA ASN A 277 -20.02 12.74 -14.39
C ASN A 277 -18.60 13.15 -13.98
N THR A 278 -17.57 12.50 -14.54
CA THR A 278 -16.17 12.88 -14.27
C THR A 278 -15.87 14.22 -14.92
N LYS A 279 -15.39 15.16 -14.11
CA LYS A 279 -14.96 16.49 -14.56
C LYS A 279 -13.45 16.51 -14.73
N SER A 280 -12.98 17.35 -15.65
CA SER A 280 -11.55 17.60 -15.76
C SER A 280 -11.07 18.48 -14.61
N VAL A 281 -9.87 18.21 -14.14
CA VAL A 281 -9.21 18.94 -13.06
C VAL A 281 -7.84 19.44 -13.51
N GLU A 282 -7.33 20.48 -12.87
CA GLU A 282 -5.92 20.82 -12.99
C GLU A 282 -5.10 19.77 -12.24
N VAL A 283 -4.24 19.02 -12.93
CA VAL A 283 -3.45 17.95 -12.29
C VAL A 283 -2.50 18.53 -11.24
N LEU A 284 -2.58 18.05 -10.00
CA LEU A 284 -1.65 18.43 -8.95
C LEU A 284 -0.30 17.75 -9.13
N LEU A 285 0.70 18.51 -9.57
CA LEU A 285 2.10 18.08 -9.67
C LEU A 285 2.92 18.74 -8.57
N ALA A 286 3.41 17.94 -7.62
CA ALA A 286 4.15 18.49 -6.48
C ALA A 286 5.20 17.53 -5.93
N ASN A 287 6.13 18.07 -5.15
CA ASN A 287 7.09 17.29 -4.37
C ASN A 287 6.67 17.36 -2.90
N ILE A 288 6.46 16.19 -2.30
CA ILE A 288 6.16 16.10 -0.88
C ILE A 288 7.43 16.52 -0.11
N PRO A 289 7.35 17.48 0.82
CA PRO A 289 8.49 17.89 1.63
C PRO A 289 9.01 16.75 2.51
N ASP A 290 10.27 16.84 2.92
CA ASP A 290 10.83 15.89 3.89
C ASP A 290 9.95 15.86 5.15
N PHE A 291 9.60 14.66 5.61
CA PHE A 291 8.69 14.50 6.74
C PHE A 291 9.21 15.05 8.06
N LYS A 292 10.53 15.29 8.18
CA LYS A 292 11.14 15.98 9.32
C LYS A 292 10.92 17.49 9.27
N ALA A 293 10.62 18.06 8.11
CA ALA A 293 10.38 19.49 7.91
C ALA A 293 8.91 19.85 8.16
N GLN A 294 8.47 19.75 9.43
CA GLN A 294 7.07 19.90 9.84
C GLN A 294 6.36 21.14 9.27
N SER A 295 7.01 22.31 9.28
CA SER A 295 6.40 23.54 8.75
C SER A 295 6.15 23.46 7.24
N GLN A 296 7.09 22.88 6.47
CA GLN A 296 6.92 22.73 5.02
C GLN A 296 5.84 21.71 4.70
N LEU A 297 5.80 20.61 5.47
CA LEU A 297 4.76 19.60 5.33
C LEU A 297 3.37 20.19 5.61
N GLN A 298 3.21 21.02 6.64
CA GLN A 298 1.94 21.72 6.92
C GLN A 298 1.52 22.65 5.78
N THR A 299 2.48 23.40 5.19
CA THR A 299 2.21 24.23 4.01
C THR A 299 1.75 23.37 2.83
N PHE A 300 2.45 22.29 2.53
CA PHE A 300 2.08 21.35 1.47
C PHE A 300 0.67 20.78 1.66
N LEU A 301 0.32 20.33 2.87
CA LEU A 301 -1.03 19.81 3.15
C LEU A 301 -2.11 20.90 2.98
N SER A 302 -1.80 22.15 3.31
CA SER A 302 -2.71 23.28 3.12
C SER A 302 -2.92 23.59 1.63
N GLU A 303 -1.87 23.50 0.82
CA GLU A 303 -1.93 23.65 -0.65
C GLU A 303 -2.76 22.52 -1.29
N VAL A 304 -2.60 21.28 -0.80
CA VAL A 304 -3.44 20.14 -1.22
C VAL A 304 -4.92 20.39 -0.88
N ASP A 305 -5.22 20.87 0.33
CA ASP A 305 -6.58 21.20 0.76
C ASP A 305 -7.19 22.35 -0.08
N GLU A 306 -6.39 23.33 -0.51
CA GLU A 306 -6.83 24.41 -1.39
C GLU A 306 -7.12 23.89 -2.80
N TRP A 307 -6.18 23.14 -3.38
CA TRP A 307 -6.35 22.48 -4.67
C TRP A 307 -7.62 21.61 -4.70
N MET A 308 -7.88 20.86 -3.63
CA MET A 308 -9.10 20.04 -3.51
C MET A 308 -10.38 20.87 -3.56
N LYS A 309 -10.41 22.07 -2.96
CA LYS A 309 -11.61 22.94 -2.99
C LYS A 309 -11.86 23.56 -4.36
N GLU A 310 -10.79 23.83 -5.11
CA GLU A 310 -10.88 24.42 -6.44
C GLU A 310 -11.29 23.40 -7.51
N ASN A 311 -10.82 22.16 -7.37
CA ASN A 311 -11.00 21.11 -8.37
C ASN A 311 -12.14 20.13 -8.05
N HIS A 312 -12.47 19.96 -6.77
CA HIS A 312 -13.56 19.11 -6.33
C HIS A 312 -14.63 19.93 -5.61
N SER A 313 -15.89 19.70 -5.98
CA SER A 313 -17.04 20.21 -5.25
C SER A 313 -17.19 19.41 -3.95
N LEU A 314 -16.43 19.77 -2.92
CA LEU A 314 -16.48 19.16 -1.58
C LEU A 314 -17.82 19.41 -0.87
#